data_AF-A0A933VR28-F1
#
_entry.id   AF-A0A933VR28-F1
#
_cell.length_a   1.000
_cell.length_b   1.000
_cell.length_c   1.000
_cell.angle_alpha   90.00
_cell.angle_beta   90.00
_cell.angle_gamma   90.00
#
_symmetry.space_group_name_H-M   'P 1'
#
loop_
_entity.id
_entity.type
_entity.pdbx_description
1 polymer ?
#
loop_
_entity_poly.entity_id
_entity_poly.type
_entity_poly.pdbx_seq_one_letter_code
_entity_poly.pdbx_strand_id
1 'polypeptide(L)'
;MQFRRTIAVPIVACSIGLVVGLSPASPAGAAVSGGPVLALTDANTMLGFDAAAPSTITQTTPITGLQPGETVVGIDVRPATGGLYAVGVTGSVGRMYVINRTSGAATPVGAAFSST
;
A
#
# COMPACT_ATOMS: atom_id res chain seq x y z
N MET A 1 -53.13 14.38 -33.80
CA MET A 1 -52.46 15.49 -34.52
C MET A 1 -50.99 15.11 -34.70
N GLN A 2 -50.64 14.40 -35.77
CA GLN A 2 -49.25 13.97 -36.03
C GLN A 2 -48.68 14.71 -37.24
N PHE A 3 -47.50 15.27 -37.00
CA PHE A 3 -46.84 16.30 -37.77
C PHE A 3 -46.20 15.75 -39.05
N ARG A 4 -46.13 16.65 -40.03
CA ARG A 4 -45.69 16.45 -41.41
C ARG A 4 -44.14 16.48 -41.52
N ARG A 5 -43.63 15.77 -42.54
CA ARG A 5 -42.74 16.27 -43.64
C ARG A 5 -41.19 16.17 -43.60
N THR A 6 -40.66 15.75 -44.78
CA THR A 6 -39.43 16.19 -45.50
C THR A 6 -38.09 15.54 -45.12
N ILE A 7 -37.45 14.64 -45.92
CA ILE A 7 -36.69 14.75 -47.20
C ILE A 7 -35.34 15.50 -47.11
N ALA A 8 -34.31 14.87 -47.69
CA ALA A 8 -33.00 15.37 -48.18
C ALA A 8 -31.76 15.13 -47.29
N VAL A 9 -31.00 14.08 -47.64
CA VAL A 9 -29.60 13.85 -47.23
C VAL A 9 -28.70 14.31 -48.39
N PRO A 10 -27.90 15.39 -48.24
CA PRO A 10 -26.81 15.65 -49.16
C PRO A 10 -25.50 15.04 -48.65
N ILE A 11 -24.95 14.22 -49.54
CA ILE A 11 -23.63 13.61 -49.56
C ILE A 11 -22.55 14.62 -49.14
N VAL A 12 -21.82 14.32 -48.06
CA VAL A 12 -20.53 14.95 -47.77
C VAL A 12 -19.47 13.87 -47.95
N ALA A 13 -18.63 14.07 -48.96
CA ALA A 13 -17.50 13.23 -49.29
C ALA A 13 -16.53 13.15 -48.10
N CYS A 14 -16.36 11.95 -47.55
CA CYS A 14 -15.32 11.64 -46.59
C CYS A 14 -14.02 11.39 -47.37
N SER A 15 -13.24 12.44 -47.58
CA SER A 15 -11.91 12.37 -48.17
C SER A 15 -10.99 11.55 -47.26
N ILE A 16 -10.40 10.51 -47.86
CA ILE A 16 -9.44 9.58 -47.25
C ILE A 16 -8.15 10.35 -46.93
N GLY A 17 -7.93 10.60 -45.64
CA GLY A 17 -6.66 11.07 -45.09
C GLY A 17 -6.03 9.98 -44.23
N LEU A 18 -5.12 9.20 -44.81
CA LEU A 18 -4.29 8.22 -44.08
C LEU A 18 -3.22 8.98 -43.29
N VAL A 19 -3.43 9.20 -41.99
CA VAL A 19 -2.36 9.58 -41.05
C VAL A 19 -1.81 8.29 -40.45
N VAL A 20 -0.62 7.88 -40.87
CA VAL A 20 0.22 6.91 -40.15
C VAL A 20 1.18 7.72 -39.29
N GLY A 21 0.67 8.20 -38.15
CA GLY A 21 1.49 8.72 -37.07
C GLY A 21 1.84 7.57 -36.14
N LEU A 22 3.03 6.99 -36.29
CA LEU A 22 3.55 6.04 -35.31
C LEU A 22 3.99 6.82 -34.07
N SER A 23 3.07 7.00 -33.12
CA SER A 23 3.44 7.43 -31.78
C SER A 23 4.18 6.26 -31.12
N PRO A 24 5.45 6.40 -30.70
CA PRO A 24 6.02 5.44 -29.78
C PRO A 24 5.29 5.62 -28.45
N ALA A 25 4.28 4.80 -28.18
CA ALA A 25 3.86 4.54 -26.82
C ALA A 25 5.06 3.92 -26.11
N SER A 26 5.91 4.78 -25.54
CA SER A 26 6.91 4.34 -24.59
C SER A 26 6.13 3.60 -23.50
N PRO A 27 6.44 2.33 -23.18
CA PRO A 27 5.90 1.74 -21.98
C PRO A 27 6.45 2.57 -20.83
N ALA A 28 5.64 3.51 -20.33
CA ALA A 28 5.86 4.09 -19.02
C ALA A 28 6.00 2.89 -18.10
N GLY A 29 7.22 2.67 -17.61
CA GLY A 29 7.55 1.50 -16.81
C GLY A 29 6.43 1.31 -15.80
N ALA A 30 5.85 0.11 -15.79
CA ALA A 30 4.84 -0.23 -14.80
C ALA A 30 5.38 0.27 -13.47
N ALA A 31 4.76 1.30 -12.90
CA ALA A 31 5.09 1.73 -11.57
C ALA A 31 4.92 0.45 -10.77
N VAL A 32 6.05 -0.11 -10.32
CA VAL A 32 6.02 -1.12 -9.29
C VAL A 32 5.41 -0.33 -8.16
N SER A 33 4.09 -0.43 -8.02
CA SER A 33 3.39 -0.06 -6.80
C SER A 33 3.92 -1.08 -5.81
N GLY A 34 5.13 -0.82 -5.32
CA GLY A 34 5.61 -1.41 -4.10
C GLY A 34 4.48 -1.13 -3.13
N GLY A 35 3.93 -2.19 -2.56
CA GLY A 35 2.84 -2.07 -1.61
C GLY A 35 3.17 -1.01 -0.55
N PRO A 36 2.15 -0.50 0.16
CA PRO A 36 2.31 0.63 1.07
C PRO A 36 3.53 0.43 1.97
N VAL A 37 4.40 1.44 2.01
CA VAL A 37 5.57 1.47 2.88
C VAL A 37 5.06 1.58 4.31
N LEU A 38 5.60 0.73 5.19
CA LEU A 38 5.26 0.72 6.60
C LEU A 38 6.37 1.38 7.40
N ALA A 39 6.00 2.31 8.28
CA ALA A 39 6.86 2.90 9.27
C ALA A 39 6.34 2.62 10.68
N LEU A 40 7.24 2.72 11.65
CA LEU A 40 6.96 2.54 13.07
C LEU A 40 7.32 3.82 13.81
N THR A 41 6.45 4.26 14.71
CA THR A 41 6.71 5.37 15.62
C THR A 41 7.09 4.89 17.01
N ASP A 42 7.73 5.76 17.79
CA ASP A 42 8.08 5.51 19.21
C ASP A 42 6.84 5.30 20.10
N ALA A 43 5.65 5.68 19.63
CA ALA A 43 4.37 5.47 20.32
C ALA A 43 3.73 4.12 19.96
N ASN A 44 4.52 3.12 19.54
CA ASN A 44 4.06 1.79 19.12
C ASN A 44 2.94 1.86 18.07
N THR A 45 3.04 2.81 17.13
CA THR A 45 2.03 2.99 16.08
C THR A 45 2.65 2.73 14.72
N MET A 46 1.94 1.97 13.90
CA MET A 46 2.34 1.69 12.53
C MET A 46 1.70 2.72 11.59
N LEU A 47 2.51 3.27 10.70
CA LEU A 47 2.09 4.19 9.66
C LEU A 47 2.25 3.52 8.29
N GLY A 48 1.24 3.64 7.43
CA GLY A 48 1.30 3.21 6.04
C GLY A 48 1.23 4.42 5.12
N PHE A 49 2.15 4.51 4.15
CA PHE A 49 2.15 5.57 3.14
C PHE A 49 2.67 5.06 1.80
N ASP A 50 2.39 5.81 0.73
CA ASP A 50 2.90 5.50 -0.60
C ASP A 50 4.32 6.06 -0.78
N ALA A 51 5.23 5.28 -1.37
CA ALA A 51 6.61 5.72 -1.60
C ALA A 51 6.70 6.94 -2.53
N ALA A 52 5.73 7.14 -3.44
CA ALA A 52 5.66 8.29 -4.32
C ALA A 52 5.09 9.55 -3.64
N ALA A 53 4.42 9.40 -2.49
CA ALA A 53 3.83 10.49 -1.73
C ALA A 53 4.06 10.30 -0.21
N PRO A 54 5.32 10.36 0.27
CA PRO A 54 5.65 10.08 1.67
C PRO A 54 5.04 11.09 2.66
N SER A 55 4.63 12.28 2.18
CA SER A 55 3.93 13.27 3.00
C SER A 55 2.47 12.92 3.29
N THR A 56 1.91 11.90 2.63
CA THR A 56 0.53 11.48 2.79
C THR A 56 0.46 10.14 3.52
N ILE A 57 0.17 10.21 4.82
CA ILE A 57 -0.12 9.01 5.62
C ILE A 57 -1.48 8.47 5.20
N THR A 58 -1.50 7.24 4.70
CA THR A 58 -2.70 6.54 4.23
C THR A 58 -3.32 5.66 5.31
N GLN A 59 -2.51 5.18 6.26
CA GLN A 59 -2.96 4.33 7.35
C GLN A 59 -2.20 4.67 8.64
N THR A 60 -2.94 4.71 9.75
CA THR A 60 -2.38 4.86 11.09
C THR A 60 -3.02 3.78 11.96
N THR A 61 -2.22 2.83 12.41
CA THR A 61 -2.70 1.65 13.14
C THR A 61 -1.90 1.49 14.43
N PRO A 62 -2.52 1.67 15.61
CA PRO A 62 -1.83 1.43 16.88
C PRO A 62 -1.54 -0.07 17.05
N ILE A 63 -0.35 -0.41 17.54
CA ILE A 63 0.01 -1.78 17.86
C ILE A 63 -0.56 -2.13 19.24
N THR A 64 -1.33 -3.21 19.31
CA THR A 64 -1.99 -3.68 20.55
C THR A 64 -1.55 -5.10 20.86
N GLY A 65 -1.76 -5.59 22.09
CA GLY A 65 -1.39 -6.96 22.48
C GLY A 65 0.09 -7.16 22.85
N LEU A 66 0.83 -6.07 23.03
CA LEU A 66 2.18 -6.08 23.61
C LEU A 66 2.13 -6.31 25.12
N GLN A 67 3.22 -6.81 25.71
CA GLN A 67 3.32 -6.88 27.17
C GLN A 67 3.43 -5.47 27.77
N PRO A 68 3.01 -5.29 29.03
CA PRO A 68 3.15 -4.01 29.72
C PRO A 68 4.59 -3.50 29.70
N GLY A 69 4.79 -2.29 29.20
CA GLY A 69 6.10 -1.63 29.14
C GLY A 69 6.98 -2.03 27.96
N GLU A 70 6.51 -2.86 27.01
CA GLU A 70 7.26 -3.19 25.81
C GLU A 70 7.16 -2.09 24.73
N THR A 71 8.30 -1.71 24.18
CA THR A 71 8.40 -0.84 23.01
C THR A 71 8.79 -1.66 21.79
N VAL A 72 8.08 -1.48 20.67
CA VAL A 72 8.48 -2.10 19.41
C VAL A 72 9.67 -1.34 18.84
N VAL A 73 10.75 -2.05 18.53
CA VAL A 73 12.01 -1.46 18.02
C VAL A 73 12.25 -1.74 16.55
N GLY A 74 11.51 -2.68 15.97
CA GLY A 74 11.66 -3.03 14.57
C GLY A 74 10.48 -3.84 14.07
N ILE A 75 10.21 -3.68 12.78
CA ILE A 75 9.21 -4.44 12.03
C ILE A 75 9.83 -4.96 10.73
N ASP A 76 9.39 -6.12 10.28
CA ASP A 76 9.82 -6.74 9.03
C ASP A 76 8.63 -7.36 8.30
N VAL A 77 8.50 -7.05 7.00
CA VAL A 77 7.51 -7.66 6.14
C VAL A 77 8.17 -8.80 5.38
N ARG A 78 7.72 -10.02 5.66
CA ARG A 78 8.24 -11.21 4.99
C ARG A 78 7.49 -11.44 3.67
N PRO A 79 8.11 -11.27 2.49
CA PRO A 79 7.40 -11.34 1.20
C PRO A 79 6.87 -12.74 0.87
N ALA A 80 7.51 -13.81 1.36
CA ALA A 80 7.11 -15.18 1.08
C ALA A 80 5.76 -15.57 1.72
N THR A 81 5.45 -15.03 2.91
CA THR A 81 4.21 -15.34 3.64
C THR A 81 3.27 -14.14 3.71
N GLY A 82 3.75 -12.95 3.35
CA GLY A 82 3.07 -11.71 3.64
C GLY A 82 2.87 -11.53 5.15
N GLY A 83 3.68 -12.11 6.04
CA GLY A 83 3.60 -11.86 7.48
C GLY A 83 4.27 -10.54 7.85
N LEU A 84 3.68 -9.79 8.80
CA LEU A 84 4.36 -8.65 9.44
C LEU A 84 4.88 -9.13 10.79
N TYR A 85 6.18 -9.10 10.96
CA TYR A 85 6.85 -9.45 12.19
C TYR A 85 7.35 -8.20 12.89
N ALA A 86 7.42 -8.26 14.21
CA ALA A 86 7.92 -7.18 15.03
C ALA A 86 8.76 -7.71 16.19
N VAL A 87 9.63 -6.86 16.71
CA VAL A 87 10.39 -7.12 17.93
C VAL A 87 10.00 -6.07 18.97
N GLY A 88 9.42 -6.53 20.07
CA GLY A 88 9.19 -5.74 21.27
C GLY A 88 10.33 -5.94 22.27
N VAL A 89 10.74 -4.88 22.95
CA VAL A 89 11.76 -4.96 24.01
C VAL A 89 11.31 -4.24 25.27
N THR A 90 11.68 -4.82 26.42
CA THR A 90 11.62 -4.20 27.74
C THR A 90 12.99 -4.37 28.38
N GLY A 91 13.80 -3.30 28.39
CA GLY A 91 15.18 -3.37 28.86
C GLY A 91 16.01 -4.36 28.03
N SER A 92 16.55 -5.40 28.68
CA SER A 92 17.37 -6.46 28.04
C SER A 92 16.57 -7.69 27.61
N VAL A 93 15.24 -7.64 27.70
CA VAL A 93 14.34 -8.74 27.31
C VAL A 93 13.65 -8.37 26.00
N GLY A 94 13.80 -9.19 24.98
CA GLY A 94 13.14 -9.06 23.68
C GLY A 94 12.10 -10.16 23.45
N ARG A 95 11.08 -9.86 22.65
CA ARG A 95 10.06 -10.81 22.23
C ARG A 95 9.69 -10.58 20.77
N MET A 96 9.52 -11.68 20.03
CA MET A 96 9.01 -11.62 18.66
C MET A 96 7.48 -11.60 18.66
N TYR A 97 6.92 -10.84 17.74
CA TYR A 97 5.49 -10.71 17.51
C TYR A 97 5.16 -10.90 16.04
N VAL A 98 4.00 -11.49 15.76
CA VAL A 98 3.32 -11.36 14.48
C VAL A 98 2.22 -10.32 14.65
N ILE A 99 2.23 -9.30 13.80
CA ILE A 99 1.26 -8.22 13.81
C ILE A 99 0.28 -8.39 12.67
N ASN A 100 -1.02 -8.31 12.98
CA ASN A 100 -2.05 -8.17 11.95
C ASN A 100 -2.00 -6.75 11.37
N ARG A 101 -1.74 -6.61 10.07
CA ARG A 101 -1.61 -5.28 9.44
C ARG A 101 -2.87 -4.43 9.48
N THR A 102 -4.03 -5.07 9.48
CA THR A 102 -5.32 -4.36 9.43
C THR A 102 -5.74 -3.88 10.81
N SER A 103 -5.58 -4.72 11.83
CA SER A 103 -6.02 -4.40 13.20
C SER A 103 -4.93 -3.90 14.14
N GLY A 104 -3.65 -4.09 13.80
CA GLY A 104 -2.52 -3.78 14.68
C GLY A 104 -2.34 -4.76 15.84
N ALA A 105 -3.12 -5.84 15.91
CA ALA A 105 -3.02 -6.82 16.98
C ALA A 105 -1.73 -7.63 16.86
N ALA A 106 -0.87 -7.54 17.88
CA ALA A 106 0.36 -8.30 18.01
C ALA A 106 0.10 -9.60 18.77
N THR A 107 0.62 -10.71 18.24
CA THR A 107 0.59 -12.03 18.87
C THR A 107 2.02 -12.50 19.12
N PRO A 108 2.39 -12.85 20.36
CA PRO A 108 3.75 -13.27 20.67
C PRO A 108 4.11 -14.58 19.97
N VAL A 109 5.34 -14.67 19.49
CA VAL A 109 5.90 -15.85 18.83
C VAL A 109 7.00 -16.42 19.70
N GLY A 110 6.76 -17.61 20.25
CA GLY A 110 7.71 -18.30 21.11
C GLY A 110 7.93 -17.63 22.47
N ALA A 111 9.05 -17.98 23.10
CA ALA A 111 9.47 -17.41 24.39
C ALA A 111 10.22 -16.08 24.19
N ALA A 112 10.27 -15.27 25.25
CA ALA A 112 11.13 -14.10 25.28
C ALA A 112 12.61 -14.52 25.29
N PHE A 113 13.46 -13.68 24.71
CA PHE A 113 14.92 -13.85 24.67
C PHE A 113 15.59 -12.69 25.40
N SER A 114 16.84 -12.87 25.83
CA SER A 114 17.63 -11.81 26.45
C SER A 114 18.87 -11.51 25.63
N SER A 115 19.24 -10.23 25.53
CA SER A 115 20.37 -9.74 24.74
C SER A 115 21.69 -9.68 25.54
N THR A 116 21.92 -10.61 26.46
CA THR A 116 23.11 -10.62 27.35
C THR A 116 24.41 -10.68 26.58
#